data_AF-A0A9E3WT43-F1
#
_entry.id   AF-A0A9E3WT43-F1
#
_cell.length_a   1.000
_cell.length_b   1.000
_cell.length_c   1.000
_cell.angle_alpha   90.00
_cell.angle_beta   90.00
_cell.angle_gamma   90.00
#
_symmetry.space_group_name_H-M   'P 1'
#
loop_
_entity.id
_entity.type
_entity.pdbx_description
1 polymer ?
#
loop_
_entity_poly.entity_id
_entity_poly.type
_entity_poly.pdbx_seq_one_letter_code
_entity_poly.pdbx_strand_id
1 'polypeptide(L)' 'MNTESASPEIDAARLAALRLSLTSGVGPLTMRALVDHFGSPLDVLAATGAQLRETPGVGPKIAAAILAAD' A
#
# COMPACT_ATOMS: atom_id res chain seq x y z
N MET A 1 -23.34 -22.49 1.72
CA MET A 1 -22.16 -21.97 0.99
C MET A 1 -22.12 -20.49 1.35
N ASN A 2 -21.58 -20.17 2.52
CA ASN A 2 -21.75 -18.87 3.16
C ASN A 2 -20.37 -18.30 3.42
N THR A 3 -19.96 -17.31 2.64
CA THR A 3 -18.67 -16.62 2.78
C THR A 3 -18.91 -15.13 2.99
N GLU A 4 -19.73 -14.77 3.97
CA GLU A 4 -20.04 -13.37 4.33
C GLU A 4 -19.70 -13.09 5.79
N SER A 5 -18.48 -13.42 6.22
CA SER A 5 -17.94 -12.97 7.52
C SER A 5 -16.50 -12.48 7.41
N ALA A 6 -16.12 -11.92 6.25
CA ALA A 6 -14.98 -11.02 6.23
C ALA A 6 -15.49 -9.64 6.66
N SER A 7 -15.01 -9.13 7.79
CA SER A 7 -15.29 -7.75 8.18
C SER A 7 -14.83 -6.81 7.06
N PRO A 8 -15.57 -5.72 6.77
CA PRO A 8 -15.25 -4.80 5.66
C PRO A 8 -13.83 -4.25 5.72
N GLU A 9 -13.25 -4.13 6.93
CA GLU A 9 -11.86 -3.74 7.17
C GLU A 9 -10.84 -4.71 6.54
N ILE A 10 -11.09 -6.02 6.62
CA ILE A 10 -10.18 -7.04 6.05
C ILE A 10 -10.20 -6.96 4.53
N ASP A 11 -11.37 -6.76 3.93
CA ASP A 11 -11.51 -6.67 2.48
C ASP A 11 -10.90 -5.37 1.94
N ALA A 12 -11.07 -4.25 2.67
CA ALA A 12 -10.38 -3.00 2.37
C ALA A 12 -8.85 -3.16 2.43
N ALA A 13 -8.32 -3.84 3.46
CA ALA A 13 -6.89 -4.10 3.59
C ALA A 13 -6.34 -4.98 2.46
N ARG A 14 -7.10 -6.00 2.03
CA ARG A 14 -6.73 -6.85 0.88
C ARG A 14 -6.76 -6.10 -0.44
N LEU A 15 -7.76 -5.26 -0.66
CA LEU A 15 -7.86 -4.41 -1.85
C LEU A 15 -6.69 -3.41 -1.90
N ALA A 16 -6.38 -2.77 -0.77
CA ALA A 16 -5.23 -1.88 -0.64
C ALA A 16 -3.92 -2.62 -0.95
N ALA A 17 -3.76 -3.84 -0.43
CA ALA A 17 -2.60 -4.67 -0.71
C ALA A 17 -2.47 -5.00 -2.22
N LEU A 18 -3.58 -5.34 -2.87
CA LEU A 18 -3.62 -5.62 -4.29
C LEU A 18 -3.25 -4.38 -5.12
N ARG A 19 -3.84 -3.22 -4.81
CA ARG A 19 -3.53 -1.94 -5.49
C ARG A 19 -2.05 -1.60 -5.44
N LEU A 20 -1.46 -1.68 -4.24
CA LEU A 20 -0.02 -1.46 -4.08
C LEU A 20 0.80 -2.46 -4.90
N SER A 21 0.44 -3.75 -4.90
CA SER A 21 1.18 -4.76 -5.68
C SER A 21 1.11 -4.57 -7.21
N LEU A 22 0.08 -3.88 -7.68
CA LEU A 22 -0.10 -3.54 -9.11
C LEU A 22 0.54 -2.18 -9.47
N THR A 23 1.00 -1.43 -8.47
CA THR A 23 1.65 -0.13 -8.68
C THR A 23 3.06 -0.33 -9.23
N SER A 24 3.34 0.30 -10.38
CA SER A 24 4.66 0.19 -11.02
C SER A 24 5.79 0.64 -10.09
N GLY A 25 6.74 -0.25 -9.83
CA GLY A 25 7.88 0.00 -8.92
C GLY A 25 7.64 -0.43 -7.48
N VAL A 26 6.44 -0.94 -7.15
CA VAL A 26 6.14 -1.56 -5.86
C VAL A 26 6.24 -3.08 -6.01
N GLY A 27 7.45 -3.59 -5.79
CA GLY A 27 7.69 -5.04 -5.68
C GLY A 27 7.55 -5.54 -4.23
N PRO A 28 7.79 -6.84 -3.97
CA PRO A 28 7.68 -7.44 -2.64
C PRO A 28 8.53 -6.74 -1.57
N LEU A 29 9.73 -6.28 -1.92
CA LEU A 29 10.63 -5.58 -1.00
C LEU A 29 10.10 -4.19 -0.65
N THR A 30 9.66 -3.41 -1.66
CA THR A 30 9.07 -2.08 -1.45
C THR A 30 7.78 -2.20 -0.64
N MET A 31 6.93 -3.17 -0.96
CA MET A 31 5.70 -3.45 -0.23
C MET A 31 5.97 -3.76 1.24
N ARG A 32 6.95 -4.62 1.51
CA ARG A 32 7.36 -4.96 2.87
C ARG A 32 7.86 -3.74 3.63
N ALA A 33 8.76 -2.95 3.04
CA ALA A 33 9.29 -1.75 3.67
C ALA A 33 8.19 -0.72 4.00
N LEU A 34 7.23 -0.54 3.09
CA LEU A 34 6.07 0.33 3.29
C LEU A 34 5.19 -0.17 4.45
N VAL A 35 4.80 -1.45 4.45
CA VAL A 35 3.96 -2.00 5.52
C VAL A 35 4.70 -2.02 6.86
N ASP A 36 6.00 -2.31 6.88
CA ASP A 36 6.81 -2.26 8.10
C ASP A 36 6.92 -0.82 8.65
N HIS A 37 6.88 0.21 7.79
CA HIS A 37 6.94 1.62 8.20
C HIS A 37 5.57 2.19 8.62
N PHE A 38 4.50 1.89 7.87
CA PHE A 38 3.18 2.47 8.05
C PHE A 38 2.19 1.58 8.82
N GLY A 39 2.51 0.29 9.00
CA GLY A 39 1.70 -0.69 9.71
C GLY A 39 0.71 -1.46 8.84
N SER A 40 0.08 -0.81 7.85
CA SER A 40 -0.87 -1.48 6.95
C SER A 40 -0.86 -0.93 5.52
N PRO A 41 -1.32 -1.72 4.51
CA PRO A 41 -1.52 -1.23 3.15
C PRO A 41 -2.47 -0.04 3.05
N LEU A 42 -3.47 0.06 3.94
CA LEU A 42 -4.40 1.19 3.98
C LEU A 42 -3.69 2.47 4.41
N ASP A 43 -2.85 2.38 5.44
CA ASP A 43 -2.09 3.53 5.94
C ASP A 43 -1.06 4.02 4.91
N VAL A 44 -0.51 3.11 4.10
CA VAL A 44 0.36 3.46 2.96
C VAL A 44 -0.40 4.27 1.91
N LEU A 45 -1.62 3.85 1.53
CA LEU A 45 -2.43 4.58 0.55
C LEU A 45 -2.96 5.91 1.10
N ALA A 46 -3.09 6.04 2.42
CA ALA A 46 -3.47 7.28 3.09
C ALA A 46 -2.28 8.24 3.31
N ALA A 47 -1.04 7.79 3.15
CA ALA A 47 0.15 8.58 3.40
C ALA A 47 0.37 9.67 2.35
N THR A 48 0.97 10.78 2.77
CA THR A 48 1.40 11.84 1.84
C THR A 48 2.65 11.42 1.07
N GLY A 49 2.88 12.05 -0.09
CA GLY A 49 4.09 11.81 -0.87
C GLY A 49 5.39 12.11 -0.11
N ALA A 50 5.38 13.01 0.89
CA ALA A 50 6.53 13.28 1.73
C ALA A 50 6.84 12.09 2.65
N GLN A 51 5.82 11.59 3.36
CA GLN A 51 5.93 10.43 4.25
C GLN A 51 6.37 9.18 3.48
N LEU A 52 5.79 8.94 2.29
CA LEU A 52 6.19 7.79 1.46
C LEU A 52 7.70 7.79 1.15
N ARG A 53 8.30 8.97 0.94
CA ARG A 53 9.75 9.10 0.65
C ARG A 53 10.64 8.90 1.87
N GLU A 54 10.09 8.85 3.08
CA GLU A 54 10.83 8.48 4.29
C GLU A 54 11.10 6.97 4.34
N THR A 55 10.35 6.17 3.56
CA THR A 55 10.59 4.73 3.44
C THR A 55 11.83 4.45 2.57
N PRO A 56 12.80 3.67 3.07
CA PRO A 56 13.99 3.31 2.30
C PRO A 56 13.64 2.65 0.96
N GLY A 57 14.24 3.14 -0.13
CA GLY A 57 13.99 2.64 -1.48
C GLY A 57 12.75 3.25 -2.17
N VAL A 58 11.98 4.10 -1.50
CA VAL A 58 10.84 4.81 -2.09
C VAL A 58 11.26 6.22 -2.51
N GLY A 59 11.63 6.35 -3.78
CA GLY A 59 11.93 7.65 -4.40
C GLY A 59 10.68 8.42 -4.87
N PRO A 60 10.84 9.65 -5.38
CA PRO A 60 9.71 10.48 -5.85
C PRO A 60 8.88 9.80 -6.94
N LYS A 61 9.49 8.96 -7.79
CA LYS A 61 8.78 8.20 -8.83
C LYS A 61 7.81 7.17 -8.23
N ILE A 62 8.25 6.42 -7.22
CA ILE A 62 7.42 5.39 -6.58
C ILE A 62 6.33 6.07 -5.74
N ALA A 63 6.68 7.12 -4.99
CA ALA A 63 5.71 7.89 -4.22
C ALA A 63 4.60 8.46 -5.12
N ALA A 64 4.95 9.03 -6.29
CA ALA A 64 3.96 9.53 -7.24
C ALA A 64 3.09 8.41 -7.82
N ALA A 65 3.67 7.23 -8.10
CA ALA A 65 2.91 6.08 -8.59
C ALA A 65 1.91 5.56 -7.56
N ILE A 66 2.29 5.52 -6.28
CA ILE A 66 1.41 5.12 -5.17
C ILE A 66 0.27 6.13 -4.99
N LEU A 67 0.57 7.44 -5.03
CA LEU A 67 -0.45 8.48 -4.93
C LEU A 67 -1.46 8.49 -6.09
N ALA A 68 -1.09 7.91 -7.23
CA ALA A 68 -1.95 7.78 -8.40
C ALA A 68 -2.69 6.43 -8.46
N ALA A 69 -2.52 5.56 -7.45
CA ALA A 69 -3.19 4.27 -7.40
C ALA A 69 -4.62 4.43 -6.84
N ASP A 70 -5.61 4.28 -7.72
CA ASP A 70 -7.05 4.38 -7.42
C ASP A 70 -7.62 3.22 -6.58
#